data_AF-A0A1F6X8P6-F1
#
_entry.id   AF-A0A1F6X8P6-F1
#
_cell.length_a   1.000
_cell.length_b   1.000
_cell.length_c   1.000
_cell.angle_alpha   90.00
_cell.angle_beta   90.00
_cell.angle_gamma   90.00
#
_symmetry.space_group_name_H-M   'P 1'
#
loop_
_entity.id
_entity.type
_entity.pdbx_description
1 polymer ?
#
loop_
_entity_poly.entity_id
_entity_poly.type
_entity_poly.pdbx_seq_one_letter_code
_entity_poly.pdbx_strand_id
1 'polypeptide(L)'
;MEDKSKDSRTLFSILIGRNQHILTIVIIGHLLVEYLIDKIIIAKFEKTNQILKKRFSEKIDLLYPNWLPQSLYKNIKLLNKARNELAHSLGVDHHEFIIYMHHCDVKTLKIPSKKNKEKFYFRELINTILFDLVNDSFYSLNIPNELDLNTLFHSKK
;
A
#
# COMPACT_ATOMS: atom_id res chain seq x y z
N MET A 1 10.97 8.63 21.60
CA MET A 1 10.41 8.47 20.24
C MET A 1 11.16 7.33 19.58
N GLU A 2 10.52 6.18 19.35
CA GLU A 2 11.10 5.11 18.54
C GLU A 2 11.13 5.54 17.07
N ASP A 3 12.29 5.38 16.44
CA ASP A 3 12.53 5.73 15.06
C ASP A 3 11.94 4.68 14.11
N LYS A 4 10.62 4.75 13.89
CA LYS A 4 9.85 3.87 12.99
C LYS A 4 10.30 3.96 11.52
N SER A 5 11.22 4.86 11.16
CA SER A 5 11.77 4.93 9.81
C SER A 5 12.60 3.68 9.47
N LYS A 6 13.30 3.10 10.45
CA LYS A 6 14.10 1.88 10.29
C LYS A 6 13.23 0.65 9.97
N ASP A 7 12.04 0.59 10.56
CA ASP A 7 11.09 -0.51 10.33
C ASP A 7 10.57 -0.48 8.89
N SER A 8 10.24 0.71 8.39
CA SER A 8 9.74 0.87 7.00
C SER A 8 10.80 0.50 5.94
N ARG A 9 12.07 0.86 6.17
CA ARG A 9 13.19 0.46 5.30
C ARG A 9 13.40 -1.05 5.29
N THR A 10 13.28 -1.67 6.46
CA THR A 10 13.38 -3.12 6.60
C THR A 10 12.26 -3.81 5.80
N LEU A 11 11.01 -3.39 5.97
CA LEU A 11 9.87 -3.90 5.20
C LEU A 11 10.08 -3.75 3.67
N PHE A 12 10.56 -2.58 3.22
CA PHE A 12 10.81 -2.34 1.80
C PHE A 12 11.94 -3.23 1.23
N SER A 13 13.04 -3.39 1.97
CA SER A 13 14.15 -4.27 1.58
C SER A 13 13.71 -5.73 1.44
N ILE A 14 12.79 -6.16 2.31
CA ILE A 14 12.21 -7.49 2.28
C ILE A 14 11.40 -7.63 0.97
N LEU A 15 10.51 -6.69 0.65
CA LEU A 15 9.71 -6.69 -0.59
C LEU A 15 10.53 -6.84 -1.88
N ILE A 16 11.72 -6.23 -1.94
CA ILE A 16 12.62 -6.26 -3.12
C ILE A 16 13.29 -7.64 -3.31
N GLY A 17 13.41 -8.45 -2.27
CA GLY A 17 14.13 -9.74 -2.31
C GLY A 17 13.64 -10.71 -3.40
N ARG A 18 14.56 -11.44 -4.05
CA ARG A 18 14.23 -12.29 -5.22
C ARG A 18 13.45 -13.58 -4.88
N ASN A 19 13.53 -14.10 -3.66
CA ASN A 19 12.94 -15.39 -3.26
C ASN A 19 11.76 -15.30 -2.26
N GLN A 20 11.05 -14.17 -2.26
CA GLN A 20 9.91 -13.99 -1.35
C GLN A 20 8.71 -14.89 -1.72
N HIS A 21 8.09 -15.49 -0.71
CA HIS A 21 6.77 -16.11 -0.81
C HIS A 21 5.70 -15.03 -1.02
N ILE A 22 4.61 -15.38 -1.71
CA ILE A 22 3.50 -14.45 -1.98
C ILE A 22 2.91 -13.86 -0.71
N LEU A 23 2.77 -14.69 0.33
CA LEU A 23 2.30 -14.29 1.66
C LEU A 23 3.15 -13.15 2.22
N THR A 24 4.47 -13.25 2.12
CA THR A 24 5.40 -12.23 2.59
C THR A 24 5.19 -10.92 1.85
N ILE A 25 5.03 -10.95 0.53
CA ILE A 25 4.81 -9.75 -0.28
C ILE A 25 3.50 -9.06 0.10
N VAL A 26 2.41 -9.81 0.21
CA VAL A 26 1.10 -9.22 0.51
C VAL A 26 1.04 -8.67 1.93
N ILE A 27 1.54 -9.41 2.94
CA ILE A 27 1.57 -8.93 4.33
C ILE A 27 2.41 -7.67 4.45
N ILE A 28 3.61 -7.67 3.89
CA ILE A 28 4.52 -6.53 4.03
C ILE A 28 4.03 -5.33 3.26
N GLY A 29 3.51 -5.54 2.04
CA GLY A 29 2.87 -4.48 1.27
C GLY A 29 1.69 -3.87 2.01
N HIS A 30 0.84 -4.71 2.61
CA HIS A 30 -0.29 -4.25 3.43
C HIS A 30 0.16 -3.40 4.63
N LEU A 31 1.17 -3.86 5.38
CA LEU A 31 1.70 -3.10 6.52
C LEU A 31 2.28 -1.74 6.10
N LEU A 32 2.98 -1.69 4.96
CA LEU A 32 3.54 -0.44 4.45
C LEU A 32 2.44 0.54 4.01
N VAL A 33 1.41 0.03 3.32
CA VAL A 33 0.24 0.82 2.93
C VAL A 33 -0.52 1.32 4.17
N GLU A 34 -0.74 0.48 5.18
CA GLU A 34 -1.37 0.89 6.44
C GLU A 34 -0.56 1.96 7.17
N TYR A 35 0.76 1.84 7.20
CA TYR A 35 1.62 2.87 7.77
C TYR A 35 1.44 4.23 7.08
N LEU A 36 1.40 4.28 5.74
CA LEU A 36 1.18 5.53 5.00
C LEU A 36 -0.22 6.11 5.25
N ILE A 37 -1.24 5.25 5.30
CA ILE A 37 -2.61 5.65 5.62
C ILE A 37 -2.70 6.26 7.03
N ASP A 38 -2.02 5.67 8.01
CA ASP A 38 -1.93 6.23 9.36
C ASP A 38 -1.25 7.60 9.37
N LYS A 39 -0.22 7.82 8.54
CA LYS A 39 0.40 9.14 8.37
C LYS A 39 -0.54 10.18 7.78
N ILE A 40 -1.33 9.80 6.77
CA ILE A 40 -2.36 10.68 6.19
C ILE A 40 -3.41 11.04 7.25
N ILE A 41 -3.88 10.06 8.02
CA ILE A 41 -4.84 10.30 9.10
C ILE A 41 -4.27 11.26 10.15
N ILE A 42 -3.01 11.07 10.54
CA ILE A 42 -2.34 11.94 11.51
C ILE A 42 -2.26 13.38 11.00
N ALA A 43 -2.01 13.56 9.71
CA ALA A 43 -1.89 14.89 9.11
C ALA A 43 -3.23 15.59 8.87
N LYS A 44 -4.34 14.85 8.66
CA LYS A 44 -5.63 15.41 8.25
C LYS A 44 -6.67 15.52 9.37
N PHE A 45 -6.56 14.74 10.45
CA PHE A 45 -7.58 14.70 11.50
C PHE A 45 -7.01 15.18 12.84
N GLU A 46 -7.74 16.02 13.55
CA GLU A 46 -7.35 16.48 14.90
C GLU A 46 -7.45 15.34 15.95
N LYS A 47 -8.44 14.45 15.81
CA LYS A 47 -8.69 13.32 16.73
C LYS A 47 -8.05 12.01 16.26
N THR A 48 -6.75 12.05 15.98
CA THR A 48 -5.98 10.93 15.41
C THR A 48 -6.08 9.64 16.22
N ASN A 49 -5.96 9.72 17.55
CA ASN A 49 -5.86 8.54 18.43
C ASN A 49 -7.09 7.61 18.40
N GLN A 50 -8.28 8.14 18.14
CA GLN A 50 -9.49 7.32 18.03
C GLN A 50 -9.57 6.64 16.66
N ILE A 51 -9.15 7.33 15.60
CA ILE A 51 -9.21 6.83 14.22
C ILE A 51 -8.13 5.77 13.99
N LEU A 52 -6.92 5.97 14.54
CA LEU A 52 -5.81 5.02 14.40
C LEU A 52 -6.08 3.64 15.02
N LYS A 53 -7.00 3.58 16.01
CA LYS A 53 -7.42 2.31 16.64
C LYS A 53 -8.46 1.54 15.83
N LYS A 54 -9.03 2.13 14.77
CA LYS A 54 -10.01 1.46 13.92
C LYS A 54 -9.33 0.37 13.07
N ARG A 55 -10.13 -0.57 12.57
CA ARG A 55 -9.64 -1.59 11.62
C ARG A 55 -9.18 -0.90 10.34
N PHE A 56 -8.20 -1.50 9.67
CA PHE A 56 -7.67 -0.97 8.41
C PHE A 56 -8.78 -0.64 7.39
N SER A 57 -9.75 -1.53 7.20
CA SER A 57 -10.88 -1.29 6.29
C SER A 57 -11.68 -0.03 6.63
N GLU A 58 -11.91 0.22 7.92
CA GLU A 58 -12.65 1.40 8.41
C GLU A 58 -11.84 2.68 8.24
N LYS A 59 -10.51 2.62 8.39
CA LYS A 59 -9.61 3.75 8.10
C LYS A 59 -9.71 4.17 6.64
N ILE A 60 -9.70 3.20 5.72
CA ILE A 60 -9.82 3.44 4.28
C ILE A 60 -11.19 4.03 3.92
N ASP A 61 -12.27 3.49 4.49
CA ASP A 61 -13.63 4.00 4.27
C ASP A 61 -13.84 5.41 4.83
N LEU A 62 -13.09 5.79 5.86
CA LEU A 62 -13.10 7.16 6.41
C LEU A 62 -12.35 8.16 5.53
N LEU A 63 -11.32 7.72 4.79
CA LEU A 63 -10.54 8.57 3.91
C LEU A 63 -11.21 8.76 2.53
N TYR A 64 -11.92 7.76 2.02
CA TYR A 64 -12.69 7.88 0.78
C TYR A 64 -14.05 8.57 1.03
N PRO A 65 -14.55 9.45 0.14
CA PRO A 65 -13.94 9.91 -1.12
C PRO A 65 -13.05 11.15 -0.99
N ASN A 66 -12.97 11.76 0.19
CA ASN A 66 -12.40 13.10 0.34
C ASN A 66 -10.88 13.16 0.18
N TRP A 67 -10.18 12.09 0.55
CA TRP A 67 -8.71 12.05 0.64
C TRP A 67 -8.07 10.94 -0.20
N LEU A 68 -8.87 10.04 -0.78
CA LEU A 68 -8.39 8.97 -1.63
C LEU A 68 -9.14 9.00 -2.95
N PRO A 69 -8.43 9.07 -4.09
CA PRO A 69 -9.06 8.85 -5.39
C PRO A 69 -9.69 7.47 -5.47
N GLN A 70 -10.72 7.33 -6.30
CA GLN A 70 -11.47 6.09 -6.43
C GLN A 70 -10.60 4.91 -6.87
N SER A 71 -9.62 5.15 -7.77
CA SER A 71 -8.66 4.14 -8.22
C SER A 71 -7.85 3.58 -7.05
N LEU A 72 -7.30 4.48 -6.23
CA LEU A 72 -6.50 4.14 -5.07
C LEU A 72 -7.32 3.39 -4.02
N TYR A 73 -8.53 3.88 -3.72
CA TYR A 73 -9.47 3.20 -2.82
C TYR A 73 -9.73 1.75 -3.25
N LYS A 74 -10.03 1.54 -4.55
CA LYS A 74 -10.29 0.20 -5.11
C LYS A 74 -9.04 -0.69 -5.02
N ASN A 75 -7.86 -0.19 -5.37
CA ASN A 75 -6.61 -0.95 -5.29
C ASN A 75 -6.28 -1.35 -3.84
N ILE A 76 -6.47 -0.45 -2.87
CA ILE A 76 -6.25 -0.77 -1.45
C ILE A 76 -7.25 -1.83 -0.95
N LYS A 77 -8.51 -1.76 -1.38
CA LYS A 77 -9.52 -2.80 -1.07
C LYS A 77 -9.12 -4.15 -1.68
N LEU A 78 -8.59 -4.20 -2.90
CA LEU A 78 -8.05 -5.42 -3.51
C LEU A 78 -6.90 -6.01 -2.67
N LEU A 79 -5.94 -5.18 -2.24
CA LEU A 79 -4.84 -5.63 -1.38
C LEU A 79 -5.35 -6.17 -0.03
N ASN A 80 -6.31 -5.49 0.59
CA ASN A 80 -6.89 -5.93 1.87
C ASN A 80 -7.65 -7.26 1.73
N LYS A 81 -8.40 -7.44 0.62
CA LYS A 81 -9.08 -8.70 0.31
C LYS A 81 -8.06 -9.84 0.16
N ALA A 82 -7.03 -9.65 -0.65
CA ALA A 82 -5.97 -10.64 -0.84
C ALA A 82 -5.25 -11.01 0.47
N ARG A 83 -4.98 -10.01 1.34
CA ARG A 83 -4.39 -10.25 2.66
C ARG A 83 -5.28 -11.14 3.51
N ASN A 84 -6.59 -10.89 3.53
CA ASN A 84 -7.53 -11.67 4.31
C ASN A 84 -7.63 -13.10 3.79
N GLU A 85 -7.71 -13.29 2.48
CA GLU A 85 -7.75 -14.62 1.87
C GLU A 85 -6.49 -15.43 2.16
N LEU A 86 -5.31 -14.80 2.04
CA LEU A 86 -4.03 -15.43 2.40
C LEU A 86 -3.94 -15.80 3.89
N ALA A 87 -4.50 -14.97 4.77
CA ALA A 87 -4.52 -15.26 6.20
C ALA A 87 -5.43 -16.44 6.56
N HIS A 88 -6.50 -16.67 5.79
CA HIS A 88 -7.50 -17.72 6.08
C HIS A 88 -7.26 -19.03 5.32
N SER A 89 -6.75 -18.96 4.09
CA SER A 89 -6.60 -20.13 3.20
C SER A 89 -5.15 -20.53 2.94
N LEU A 90 -4.17 -19.72 3.38
CA LEU A 90 -2.75 -19.83 3.00
C LEU A 90 -2.52 -19.87 1.47
N GLY A 91 -3.53 -19.49 0.70
CA GLY A 91 -3.55 -19.44 -0.76
C GLY A 91 -4.21 -18.17 -1.26
N VAL A 92 -4.23 -18.01 -2.57
CA VAL A 92 -4.93 -16.93 -3.26
C VAL A 92 -5.87 -17.60 -4.24
N ASP A 93 -7.12 -17.74 -3.83
CA ASP A 93 -8.16 -18.25 -4.72
C ASP A 93 -8.52 -17.15 -5.72
N HIS A 94 -8.76 -17.57 -6.96
CA HIS A 94 -9.11 -16.78 -8.15
C HIS A 94 -9.21 -15.25 -7.98
N HIS A 95 -8.11 -14.54 -8.27
CA HIS A 95 -8.12 -13.09 -8.41
C HIS A 95 -8.01 -12.69 -9.89
N GLU A 96 -8.83 -11.73 -10.29
CA GLU A 96 -8.64 -11.01 -11.54
C GLU A 96 -7.40 -10.11 -11.41
N PHE A 97 -6.49 -10.20 -12.36
CA PHE A 97 -5.22 -9.49 -12.35
C PHE A 97 -5.38 -8.06 -12.88
N ILE A 98 -6.14 -7.30 -12.10
CA ILE A 98 -6.59 -5.95 -12.42
C ILE A 98 -5.93 -4.95 -11.49
N ILE A 99 -5.44 -3.86 -12.07
CA ILE A 99 -5.03 -2.66 -11.34
C ILE A 99 -5.87 -1.49 -11.85
N TYR A 100 -6.49 -0.74 -10.95
CA TYR A 100 -7.22 0.47 -11.28
C TYR A 100 -6.24 1.64 -11.42
N MET A 101 -6.28 2.35 -12.53
CA MET A 101 -5.44 3.52 -12.81
C MET A 101 -6.23 4.81 -12.54
N HIS A 102 -5.53 5.95 -12.49
CA HIS A 102 -6.19 7.27 -12.48
C HIS A 102 -7.21 7.40 -13.62
N HIS A 103 -8.31 8.12 -13.37
CA HIS A 103 -9.48 8.25 -14.26
C HIS A 103 -10.39 7.02 -14.41
N CYS A 104 -10.29 6.05 -13.50
CA CYS A 104 -11.09 4.81 -13.52
C CYS A 104 -10.76 3.86 -14.68
N ASP A 105 -9.64 4.08 -15.36
CA ASP A 105 -9.12 3.12 -16.32
C ASP A 105 -8.68 1.84 -15.62
N VAL A 106 -8.76 0.73 -16.34
CA VAL A 106 -8.39 -0.59 -15.85
C VAL A 106 -7.15 -1.07 -16.60
N LYS A 107 -6.05 -1.25 -15.89
CA LYS A 107 -4.85 -1.88 -16.43
C LYS A 107 -4.90 -3.38 -16.14
N THR A 108 -5.27 -4.16 -17.16
CA THR A 108 -5.09 -5.61 -17.13
C THR A 108 -3.62 -5.92 -17.32
N LEU A 109 -2.99 -6.56 -16.35
CA LEU A 109 -1.58 -6.91 -16.47
C LEU A 109 -1.39 -8.06 -17.46
N LYS A 110 -0.44 -7.93 -18.39
CA LYS A 110 0.08 -9.05 -19.18
C LYS A 110 0.96 -9.90 -18.27
N ILE A 111 0.34 -10.88 -17.63
CA ILE A 111 1.04 -11.76 -16.71
C ILE A 111 1.96 -12.69 -17.49
N PRO A 112 3.23 -12.82 -17.10
CA PRO A 112 4.11 -13.84 -17.67
C PRO A 112 3.50 -15.23 -17.48
N SER A 113 3.53 -16.09 -18.50
CA SER A 113 3.03 -17.48 -18.47
C SER A 113 3.80 -18.43 -17.53
N LYS A 114 4.61 -17.91 -16.61
CA LYS A 114 5.52 -18.68 -15.73
C LYS A 114 5.00 -18.80 -14.29
N LYS A 115 5.60 -19.74 -13.55
CA LYS A 115 5.63 -19.77 -12.07
C LYS A 115 5.81 -18.34 -11.54
N ASN A 116 5.06 -17.97 -10.51
CA ASN A 116 5.07 -16.66 -9.80
C ASN A 116 4.18 -15.54 -10.40
N LYS A 117 3.11 -15.85 -11.13
CA LYS A 117 2.16 -14.85 -11.64
C LYS A 117 1.58 -13.95 -10.56
N GLU A 118 1.19 -14.53 -9.43
CA GLU A 118 0.58 -13.81 -8.31
C GLU A 118 1.60 -12.89 -7.64
N LYS A 119 2.85 -13.36 -7.52
CA LYS A 119 3.96 -12.56 -7.01
C LYS A 119 4.16 -11.29 -7.84
N PHE A 120 4.17 -11.45 -9.17
CA PHE A 120 4.30 -10.32 -10.08
C PHE A 120 3.14 -9.34 -9.92
N TYR A 121 1.91 -9.86 -9.93
CA TYR A 121 0.72 -9.04 -9.74
C TYR A 121 0.72 -8.26 -8.43
N PHE A 122 0.96 -8.91 -7.29
CA PHE A 122 0.92 -8.22 -6.00
C PHE A 122 2.01 -7.18 -5.87
N ARG A 123 3.19 -7.41 -6.46
CA ARG A 123 4.25 -6.38 -6.54
C ARG A 123 3.78 -5.16 -7.33
N GLU A 124 3.20 -5.37 -8.50
CA GLU A 124 2.68 -4.26 -9.32
C GLU A 124 1.54 -3.52 -8.61
N LEU A 125 0.62 -4.25 -7.97
CA LEU A 125 -0.49 -3.66 -7.21
C LEU A 125 0.02 -2.82 -6.05
N ILE A 126 0.91 -3.37 -5.23
CA ILE A 126 1.52 -2.67 -4.08
C ILE A 126 2.30 -1.45 -4.57
N ASN A 127 3.13 -1.60 -5.60
CA ASN A 127 3.90 -0.48 -6.14
C ASN A 127 3.00 0.64 -6.67
N THR A 128 1.89 0.28 -7.34
CA THR A 128 0.90 1.26 -7.81
C THR A 128 0.28 2.00 -6.62
N ILE A 129 -0.19 1.26 -5.60
CA ILE A 129 -0.77 1.87 -4.38
C ILE A 129 0.23 2.80 -3.70
N LEU A 130 1.49 2.38 -3.56
CA LEU A 130 2.53 3.19 -2.92
C LEU A 130 2.82 4.44 -3.75
N PHE A 131 2.96 4.30 -5.06
CA PHE A 131 3.19 5.44 -5.95
C PHE A 131 2.03 6.45 -5.90
N ASP A 132 0.80 5.97 -5.98
CA ASP A 132 -0.41 6.80 -5.95
C ASP A 132 -0.60 7.45 -4.57
N LEU A 133 -0.45 6.71 -3.46
CA LEU A 133 -0.49 7.29 -2.12
C LEU A 133 0.52 8.42 -1.99
N VAL A 134 1.69 8.27 -2.60
CA VAL A 134 2.73 9.25 -2.48
C VAL A 134 2.40 10.48 -3.32
N ASN A 135 2.08 10.29 -4.59
CA ASN A 135 1.76 11.44 -5.44
C ASN A 135 0.45 12.12 -5.03
N ASP A 136 -0.58 11.38 -4.66
CA ASP A 136 -1.85 12.00 -4.27
C ASP A 136 -1.75 12.64 -2.88
N SER A 137 -1.10 11.98 -1.93
CA SER A 137 -1.02 12.50 -0.56
C SER A 137 -0.01 13.64 -0.48
N PHE A 138 1.21 13.52 -1.02
CA PHE A 138 2.21 14.58 -0.90
C PHE A 138 1.80 15.86 -1.63
N TYR A 139 1.15 15.76 -2.79
CA TYR A 139 0.69 16.94 -3.52
C TYR A 139 -0.58 17.56 -2.92
N SER A 140 -1.47 16.78 -2.28
CA SER A 140 -2.68 17.31 -1.60
C SER A 140 -2.48 17.69 -0.13
N LEU A 141 -1.32 17.38 0.47
CA LEU A 141 -1.01 17.65 1.87
C LEU A 141 -0.21 18.94 2.10
N ASN A 142 0.26 19.66 1.07
CA ASN A 142 1.24 20.76 1.21
C ASN A 142 2.44 20.34 2.10
N ILE A 143 2.79 19.05 2.12
CA ILE A 143 4.01 18.60 2.79
C ILE A 143 5.17 19.03 1.90
N PRO A 144 6.18 19.77 2.42
CA PRO A 144 7.30 20.23 1.62
C PRO A 144 7.93 19.06 0.86
N ASN A 145 8.22 19.27 -0.43
CA ASN A 145 8.90 18.30 -1.32
C ASN A 145 10.27 17.82 -0.80
N GLU A 146 10.75 18.34 0.32
CA GLU A 146 11.95 17.89 1.04
C GLU A 146 11.76 16.51 1.71
N LEU A 147 10.52 16.05 1.87
CA LEU A 147 10.22 14.67 2.24
C LEU A 147 10.18 13.77 0.99
N ASP A 148 11.24 13.80 0.20
CA ASP A 148 11.48 12.80 -0.84
C ASP A 148 11.42 11.41 -0.17
N LEU A 149 10.61 10.50 -0.67
CA LEU A 149 10.61 9.15 -0.12
C LEU A 149 11.98 8.50 -0.28
N ASN A 150 12.75 8.89 -1.30
CA ASN A 150 14.13 8.47 -1.38
C ASN A 150 14.94 8.99 -0.20
N THR A 151 14.71 10.19 0.36
CA THR A 151 15.40 10.62 1.60
C THR A 151 14.84 9.92 2.85
N LEU A 152 13.55 9.59 2.89
CA LEU A 152 12.93 8.78 3.94
C LEU A 152 13.49 7.34 3.98
N PHE A 153 13.83 6.78 2.81
CA PHE A 153 14.39 5.42 2.64
C PHE A 153 15.92 5.37 2.46
N HIS A 154 16.58 6.49 2.17
CA HIS A 154 18.03 6.61 1.95
C HIS A 154 18.73 7.66 2.82
N SER A 155 18.13 8.15 3.93
CA SER A 155 18.93 8.94 4.88
C SER A 155 20.10 8.06 5.36
N LYS A 156 21.29 8.37 4.83
CA LYS A 156 22.56 7.85 5.31
C LYS A 156 22.81 8.57 6.63
N LYS A 157 23.01 7.73 7.66
CA LYS A 157 23.75 7.97 8.91
C LYS A 157 23.68 9.38 9.51
#